data_AF-A0A061J8J3-F1
#
_entry.id   AF-A0A061J8J3-F1
#
_cell.length_a   1.000
_cell.length_b   1.000
_cell.length_c   1.000
_cell.angle_alpha   90.00
_cell.angle_beta   90.00
_cell.angle_gamma   90.00
#
_symmetry.space_group_name_H-M   'P 1'
#
loop_
_entity.id
_entity.type
_entity.pdbx_description
1 polymer ?
#
loop_
_entity_poly.entity_id
_entity_poly.type
_entity_poly.pdbx_seq_one_letter_code
_entity_poly.pdbx_strand_id
1 'polypeptide(L)'
;MEQAREEALLLSSEQPPGNYRRPSLTPPVPGYEPGYGLDVPQLCSQQAEYPPVVRPTDALEFGADADPSFPFVDAHRIEDLTALCAQKLEEWHGEIREAAPLTGVEGEAWEAYVALQKKALARQQLIFDLCNNPELREQYDADSEFREQQWAERGMLPLEISEEELREVERHYAQEPAYHAFRKL
;
A
#
# COMPACT_ATOMS: atom_id res chain seq x y z
N MET A 1 10.25 -30.19 10.81
CA MET A 1 9.46 -29.48 9.77
C MET A 1 9.05 -28.07 10.21
N GLU A 2 9.17 -27.71 11.49
CA GLU A 2 8.92 -26.33 11.96
C GLU A 2 9.88 -25.32 11.34
N GLN A 3 11.19 -25.62 11.32
CA GLN A 3 12.18 -24.75 10.67
C GLN A 3 11.86 -24.46 9.19
N ALA A 4 11.52 -25.49 8.41
CA ALA A 4 11.15 -25.31 7.00
C ALA A 4 9.85 -24.48 6.82
N ARG A 5 8.94 -24.53 7.80
CA ARG A 5 7.74 -23.68 7.83
C ARG A 5 8.12 -22.23 8.10
N GLU A 6 8.98 -21.98 9.09
CA GLU A 6 9.41 -20.63 9.44
C GLU A 6 10.21 -19.97 8.31
N GLU A 7 11.11 -20.71 7.66
CA GLU A 7 11.86 -20.24 6.49
C GLU A 7 10.94 -19.93 5.30
N ALA A 8 9.92 -20.77 5.05
CA ALA A 8 8.99 -20.58 3.94
C ALA A 8 7.94 -19.48 4.17
N LEU A 9 7.73 -19.04 5.42
CA LEU A 9 6.84 -17.93 5.74
C LEU A 9 7.50 -16.56 5.49
N LEU A 10 8.83 -16.50 5.39
CA LEU A 10 9.55 -15.29 5.03
C LEU A 10 9.34 -14.95 3.56
N LEU A 11 9.13 -13.67 3.28
CA LEU A 11 8.97 -13.20 1.91
C LEU A 11 10.30 -13.32 1.15
N SER A 12 10.29 -14.06 0.04
CA SER A 12 11.39 -14.02 -0.93
C SER A 12 11.54 -12.60 -1.47
N SER A 13 12.60 -11.93 -1.05
CA SER A 13 12.79 -10.48 -1.25
C SER A 13 13.56 -10.15 -2.53
N GLU A 14 14.00 -11.15 -3.29
CA GLU A 14 14.66 -10.95 -4.58
C GLU A 14 13.65 -10.49 -5.63
N GLN A 15 13.94 -9.35 -6.27
CA GLN A 15 13.14 -8.83 -7.39
C GLN A 15 13.35 -9.68 -8.66
N PRO A 16 12.40 -9.63 -9.62
CA PRO A 16 12.63 -10.21 -10.93
C PRO A 16 13.95 -9.71 -11.54
N PRO A 17 14.80 -10.62 -12.07
CA PRO A 17 16.10 -10.25 -12.61
C PRO A 17 15.98 -9.34 -13.84
N GLY A 18 17.06 -8.65 -14.23
CA GLY A 18 17.04 -7.69 -15.35
C GLY A 18 16.70 -8.28 -16.73
N ASN A 19 16.74 -9.61 -16.89
CA ASN A 19 16.28 -10.32 -18.08
C ASN A 19 14.78 -10.66 -18.05
N TYR A 20 14.08 -10.40 -16.94
CA TYR A 20 12.64 -10.54 -16.83
C TYR A 20 11.96 -9.49 -17.71
N ARG A 21 11.52 -9.92 -18.89
CA ARG A 21 11.11 -9.02 -19.96
C ARG A 21 9.64 -8.63 -19.83
N ARG A 22 9.36 -7.33 -19.89
CA ARG A 22 8.01 -6.80 -20.04
C ARG A 22 7.34 -7.35 -21.32
N PRO A 23 6.07 -7.81 -21.25
CA PRO A 23 5.29 -8.13 -22.44
C PRO A 23 5.31 -6.95 -23.42
N SER A 24 5.80 -7.22 -24.63
CA SER A 24 5.95 -6.22 -25.69
C SER A 24 4.85 -6.40 -26.73
N LEU A 25 4.40 -5.30 -27.34
CA LEU A 25 3.33 -5.33 -28.36
C LEU A 25 3.65 -6.28 -29.53
N THR A 26 4.92 -6.31 -29.94
CA THR A 26 5.40 -7.15 -31.05
C THR A 26 6.45 -8.14 -30.56
N PRO A 27 6.58 -9.30 -31.24
CA PRO A 27 7.67 -10.22 -31.00
C PRO A 27 9.05 -9.61 -31.27
N PRO A 28 10.13 -10.15 -30.70
CA PRO A 28 11.49 -9.75 -31.05
C PRO A 28 11.81 -10.13 -32.50
N VAL A 29 12.46 -9.24 -33.24
CA VAL A 29 12.91 -9.51 -34.62
C VAL A 29 14.25 -10.27 -34.58
N PRO A 30 14.49 -11.26 -35.46
CA PRO A 30 15.74 -11.99 -35.49
C PRO A 30 16.95 -11.09 -35.77
N GLY A 31 18.01 -11.23 -34.96
CA GLY A 31 19.30 -10.55 -35.18
C GLY A 31 19.27 -9.03 -35.02
N TYR A 32 18.28 -8.47 -34.33
CA TYR A 32 18.24 -7.05 -34.03
C TYR A 32 19.15 -6.71 -32.84
N GLU A 33 20.26 -6.04 -33.12
CA GLU A 33 20.98 -5.23 -32.15
C GLU A 33 20.45 -3.78 -32.17
N PRO A 34 20.58 -2.99 -31.08
CA PRO A 34 20.15 -1.59 -31.07
C PRO A 34 20.66 -0.81 -32.29
N GLY A 35 19.74 -0.28 -33.10
CA GLY A 35 20.08 0.49 -34.30
C GLY A 35 20.81 -0.31 -35.41
N TYR A 36 20.76 -1.64 -35.38
CA TYR A 36 21.54 -2.53 -36.27
C TYR A 36 23.05 -2.23 -36.26
N GLY A 37 23.60 -1.92 -35.07
CA GLY A 37 25.04 -1.66 -34.86
C GLY A 37 25.46 -0.20 -35.05
N LEU A 38 24.49 0.73 -35.17
CA LEU A 38 24.75 2.17 -35.15
C LEU A 38 24.72 2.70 -33.72
N ASP A 39 25.86 2.59 -33.03
CA ASP A 39 25.97 2.96 -31.62
C ASP A 39 26.02 4.49 -31.42
N VAL A 40 25.19 4.97 -30.49
CA VAL A 40 25.23 6.35 -29.98
C VAL A 40 25.47 6.29 -28.46
N PRO A 41 26.74 6.34 -28.01
CA PRO A 41 27.11 6.10 -26.60
C PRO A 41 26.43 7.04 -25.58
N GLN A 42 25.96 8.20 -26.03
CA GLN A 42 25.25 9.16 -25.19
C GLN A 42 23.88 8.65 -24.74
N LEU A 43 23.21 7.82 -25.54
CA LEU A 43 21.86 7.34 -25.26
C LEU A 43 21.81 6.13 -24.33
N CYS A 44 22.91 5.40 -24.17
CA CYS A 44 23.00 4.27 -23.23
C CYS A 44 23.41 4.68 -21.81
N SER A 45 23.54 5.98 -21.53
CA SER A 45 23.85 6.49 -20.19
C SER A 45 22.71 6.17 -19.23
N GLN A 46 23.03 5.58 -18.07
CA GLN A 46 22.08 5.41 -16.99
C GLN A 46 21.85 6.77 -16.29
N GLN A 47 20.59 7.08 -16.00
CA GLN A 47 20.18 8.33 -15.37
C GLN A 47 19.66 8.06 -13.95
N ALA A 48 19.70 9.08 -13.09
CA ALA A 48 19.11 9.00 -11.76
C ALA A 48 17.57 9.09 -11.84
N GLU A 49 16.89 8.40 -10.93
CA GLU A 49 15.45 8.50 -10.75
C GLU A 49 15.09 9.69 -9.82
N TYR A 50 13.93 10.32 -10.04
CA TYR A 50 13.42 11.43 -9.22
C TYR A 50 11.93 11.27 -8.91
N PRO A 51 11.46 11.53 -7.66
CA PRO A 51 12.26 11.90 -6.50
C PRO A 51 13.13 10.73 -5.99
N PRO A 52 14.25 11.00 -5.28
CA PRO A 52 14.99 9.94 -4.61
C PRO A 52 14.07 9.22 -3.62
N VAL A 53 14.00 7.90 -3.72
CA VAL A 53 13.12 7.10 -2.86
C VAL A 53 13.69 7.07 -1.45
N VAL A 54 12.87 7.46 -0.48
CA VAL A 54 13.15 7.35 0.95
C VAL A 54 11.98 6.65 1.62
N ARG A 55 12.27 5.57 2.35
CA ARG A 55 11.27 4.75 3.04
C ARG A 55 11.44 4.89 4.56
N PRO A 56 10.37 4.67 5.35
CA PRO A 56 10.47 4.73 6.81
C PRO A 56 11.53 3.79 7.40
N THR A 57 11.76 2.64 6.77
CA THR A 57 12.75 1.63 7.19
C THR A 57 14.20 2.05 6.93
N ASP A 58 14.45 3.03 6.06
CA ASP A 58 15.82 3.47 5.75
C ASP A 58 16.49 4.09 7.00
N ALA A 59 15.70 4.61 7.95
CA ALA A 59 16.20 5.06 9.24
C ALA A 59 16.71 3.91 10.14
N LEU A 60 16.21 2.69 9.95
CA LEU A 60 16.64 1.51 10.70
C LEU A 60 17.93 0.90 10.12
N GLU A 61 18.17 1.08 8.82
CA GLU A 61 19.34 0.51 8.12
C GLU A 61 20.50 1.51 8.00
N PHE A 62 20.20 2.76 7.66
CA PHE A 62 21.21 3.80 7.36
C PHE A 62 21.22 4.96 8.36
N GLY A 63 20.37 4.92 9.39
CA GLY A 63 20.27 5.95 10.41
C GLY A 63 21.40 5.91 11.45
N ALA A 64 21.35 6.84 12.41
CA ALA A 64 22.36 6.95 13.48
C ALA A 64 22.42 5.69 14.36
N ASP A 65 21.27 5.08 14.61
CA ASP A 65 21.13 3.84 15.39
C ASP A 65 20.89 2.64 14.46
N ALA A 66 21.61 2.55 13.35
CA ALA A 66 21.45 1.47 12.38
C ALA A 66 21.51 0.07 13.01
N ASP A 67 20.60 -0.81 12.62
CA ASP A 67 20.58 -2.20 13.08
C ASP A 67 21.65 -3.03 12.36
N PRO A 68 22.53 -3.77 13.07
CA PRO A 68 23.57 -4.57 12.44
C PRO A 68 23.03 -5.77 11.64
N SER A 69 21.79 -6.19 11.85
CA SER A 69 21.22 -7.40 11.25
C SER A 69 20.03 -7.16 10.32
N PHE A 70 19.85 -5.95 9.77
CA PHE A 70 18.81 -5.69 8.78
C PHE A 70 18.81 -6.76 7.66
N PRO A 71 17.69 -7.46 7.37
CA PRO A 71 16.30 -7.14 7.73
C PRO A 71 15.78 -7.70 9.07
N PHE A 72 16.61 -8.41 9.84
CA PHE A 72 16.25 -9.02 11.14
C PHE A 72 16.42 -8.02 12.29
N VAL A 73 15.44 -7.13 12.43
CA VAL A 73 15.39 -6.08 13.45
C VAL A 73 14.54 -6.52 14.64
N ASP A 74 14.90 -6.08 15.85
CA ASP A 74 14.11 -6.34 17.06
C ASP A 74 12.70 -5.74 17.00
N ALA A 75 11.72 -6.47 17.55
CA ALA A 75 10.29 -6.11 17.48
C ALA A 75 9.99 -4.71 18.02
N HIS A 76 10.56 -4.30 19.16
CA HIS A 76 10.31 -3.00 19.77
C HIS A 76 10.66 -1.82 18.84
N ARG A 77 11.69 -1.95 18.01
CA ARG A 77 12.06 -0.90 17.04
C ARG A 77 11.05 -0.78 15.91
N ILE A 78 10.42 -1.90 15.54
CA ILE A 78 9.34 -1.92 14.55
C ILE A 78 8.02 -1.41 15.15
N GLU A 79 7.76 -1.66 16.42
CA GLU A 79 6.65 -1.07 17.18
C GLU A 79 6.75 0.47 17.17
N ASP A 80 7.92 1.00 17.55
CA ASP A 80 8.21 2.43 17.52
C ASP A 80 8.03 3.03 16.13
N LEU A 81 8.56 2.36 15.09
CA LEU A 81 8.39 2.77 13.70
C LEU A 81 6.91 2.79 13.28
N THR A 82 6.15 1.78 13.69
CA THR A 82 4.71 1.68 13.35
C THR A 82 3.92 2.81 14.00
N ALA A 83 4.19 3.12 15.27
CA ALA A 83 3.57 4.24 15.97
C ALA A 83 3.92 5.59 15.32
N LEU A 84 5.19 5.81 14.97
CA LEU A 84 5.63 7.02 14.28
C LEU A 84 4.96 7.17 12.91
N CYS A 85 4.87 6.09 12.14
CA CYS A 85 4.21 6.09 10.83
C CYS A 85 2.72 6.40 10.96
N ALA A 86 2.03 5.83 11.94
CA ALA A 86 0.61 6.08 12.16
C ALA A 86 0.34 7.56 12.49
N GLN A 87 1.17 8.14 13.36
CA GLN A 87 1.08 9.55 13.71
C GLN A 87 1.32 10.47 12.50
N LYS A 88 2.43 10.26 11.78
CA LYS A 88 2.78 11.09 10.61
C LYS A 88 1.75 10.97 9.49
N LEU A 89 1.24 9.76 9.25
CA LEU A 89 0.20 9.53 8.25
C LEU A 89 -1.08 10.31 8.60
N GLU A 90 -1.50 10.31 9.88
CA GLU A 90 -2.67 11.06 10.31
C GLU A 90 -2.46 12.58 10.15
N GLU A 91 -1.31 13.08 10.55
CA GLU A 91 -0.95 14.50 10.44
C GLU A 91 -0.98 14.97 8.98
N TRP A 92 -0.26 14.27 8.09
CA TRP A 92 -0.20 14.63 6.67
C TRP A 92 -1.56 14.45 5.99
N HIS A 93 -2.32 13.42 6.36
CA HIS A 93 -3.66 13.25 5.83
C HIS A 93 -4.56 14.43 6.21
N GLY A 94 -4.54 14.86 7.47
CA GLY A 94 -5.30 16.01 7.95
C GLY A 94 -4.92 17.29 7.22
N GLU A 95 -3.62 17.56 7.09
CA GLU A 95 -3.08 18.73 6.39
C GLU A 95 -3.50 18.77 4.91
N ILE A 96 -3.32 17.66 4.19
CA ILE A 96 -3.68 17.58 2.77
C ILE A 96 -5.19 17.71 2.59
N ARG A 97 -5.98 17.06 3.44
CA ARG A 97 -7.44 17.12 3.38
C ARG A 97 -7.98 18.52 3.63
N GLU A 98 -7.36 19.27 4.54
CA GLU A 98 -7.69 20.68 4.79
C GLU A 98 -7.30 21.57 3.61
N ALA A 99 -6.09 21.39 3.07
CA ALA A 99 -5.55 22.23 2.01
C ALA A 99 -6.19 21.98 0.64
N ALA A 100 -6.51 20.72 0.33
CA ALA A 100 -7.03 20.30 -0.98
C ALA A 100 -8.16 19.26 -0.82
N PRO A 101 -9.38 19.69 -0.50
CA PRO A 101 -10.53 18.79 -0.46
C PRO A 101 -10.84 18.19 -1.84
N LEU A 102 -10.93 16.87 -1.92
CA LEU A 102 -11.27 16.13 -3.13
C LEU A 102 -12.61 15.40 -2.95
N THR A 103 -13.40 15.31 -4.01
CA THR A 103 -14.70 14.62 -4.05
C THR A 103 -14.83 13.82 -5.34
N GLY A 104 -15.87 13.00 -5.49
CA GLY A 104 -16.01 12.14 -6.66
C GLY A 104 -15.05 10.95 -6.61
N VAL A 105 -14.80 10.33 -7.75
CA VAL A 105 -14.11 9.03 -7.82
C VAL A 105 -12.67 9.12 -7.32
N GLU A 106 -11.93 10.16 -7.70
CA GLU A 106 -10.55 10.36 -7.26
C GLU A 106 -10.45 10.71 -5.76
N GLY A 107 -11.43 11.44 -5.23
CA GLY A 107 -11.50 11.75 -3.80
C GLY A 107 -11.78 10.51 -2.96
N GLU A 108 -12.75 9.70 -3.38
CA GLU A 108 -13.05 8.40 -2.76
C GLU A 108 -11.86 7.45 -2.84
N ALA A 109 -11.15 7.41 -3.97
CA ALA A 109 -9.94 6.60 -4.11
C ALA A 109 -8.81 7.03 -3.17
N TRP A 110 -8.60 8.35 -3.00
CA TRP A 110 -7.62 8.88 -2.04
C TRP A 110 -7.98 8.52 -0.59
N GLU A 111 -9.21 8.76 -0.17
CA GLU A 111 -9.67 8.44 1.19
C GLU A 111 -9.61 6.92 1.45
N ALA A 112 -9.99 6.09 0.47
CA ALA A 112 -9.87 4.63 0.56
C ALA A 112 -8.40 4.19 0.67
N TYR A 113 -7.50 4.79 -0.11
CA TYR A 113 -6.06 4.52 -0.02
C TYR A 113 -5.53 4.81 1.39
N VAL A 114 -5.81 6.01 1.93
CA VAL A 114 -5.34 6.40 3.26
C VAL A 114 -5.98 5.53 4.35
N ALA A 115 -7.27 5.23 4.26
CA ALA A 115 -7.95 4.34 5.20
C ALA A 115 -7.32 2.93 5.23
N LEU A 116 -6.94 2.39 4.07
CA LEU A 116 -6.24 1.10 4.00
C LEU A 116 -4.84 1.15 4.62
N GLN A 117 -4.10 2.27 4.46
CA GLN A 117 -2.80 2.45 5.13
C GLN A 117 -2.95 2.50 6.64
N LYS A 118 -3.93 3.27 7.15
CA LYS A 118 -4.25 3.32 8.60
C LYS A 118 -4.65 1.95 9.14
N LYS A 119 -5.50 1.23 8.41
CA LYS A 119 -5.90 -0.14 8.76
C LYS A 119 -4.71 -1.10 8.82
N ALA A 120 -3.76 -0.99 7.89
CA ALA A 120 -2.56 -1.83 7.90
C ALA A 120 -1.67 -1.58 9.12
N LEU A 121 -1.45 -0.31 9.48
CA LEU A 121 -0.67 0.08 10.66
C LEU A 121 -1.36 -0.32 11.97
N ALA A 122 -2.68 -0.13 12.07
CA ALA A 122 -3.47 -0.55 13.23
C ALA A 122 -3.42 -2.07 13.44
N ARG A 123 -3.48 -2.85 12.36
CA ARG A 123 -3.30 -4.31 12.41
C ARG A 123 -1.91 -4.70 12.85
N GLN A 124 -0.87 -4.00 12.39
CA GLN A 124 0.50 -4.27 12.79
C GLN A 124 0.68 -4.08 14.29
N GLN A 125 0.15 -2.99 14.85
CA GLN A 125 0.15 -2.75 16.30
C GLN A 125 -0.63 -3.83 17.07
N LEU A 126 -1.81 -4.23 16.59
CA LEU A 126 -2.58 -5.31 17.23
C LEU A 126 -1.80 -6.63 17.26
N ILE A 127 -1.06 -6.97 16.20
CA ILE A 127 -0.24 -8.20 16.19
C ILE A 127 0.84 -8.12 17.27
N PHE A 128 1.50 -6.98 17.44
CA PHE A 128 2.46 -6.77 18.53
C PHE A 128 1.79 -6.88 19.90
N ASP A 129 0.64 -6.24 20.11
CA ASP A 129 -0.11 -6.33 21.37
C ASP A 129 -0.48 -7.78 21.73
N LEU A 130 -0.92 -8.56 20.74
CA LEU A 130 -1.26 -9.98 20.90
C LEU A 130 -0.02 -10.86 21.13
N CYS A 131 1.14 -10.50 20.61
CA CYS A 131 2.39 -11.22 20.85
C CYS A 131 2.99 -10.90 22.22
N ASN A 132 2.86 -9.65 22.66
CA ASN A 132 3.43 -9.17 23.91
C ASN A 132 2.54 -9.49 25.14
N ASN A 133 1.23 -9.70 24.93
CA ASN A 133 0.28 -10.02 25.99
C ASN A 133 -0.44 -11.36 25.74
N PRO A 134 0.03 -12.46 26.36
CA PRO A 134 -0.60 -13.78 26.23
C PRO A 134 -2.05 -13.85 26.71
N GLU A 135 -2.42 -13.09 27.76
CA GLU A 135 -3.80 -13.08 28.28
C GLU A 135 -4.76 -12.47 27.26
N LEU A 136 -4.36 -11.35 26.64
CA LEU A 136 -5.11 -10.72 25.56
C LEU A 136 -5.25 -11.67 24.37
N ARG A 137 -4.20 -12.42 24.05
CA ARG A 137 -4.19 -13.39 22.96
C ARG A 137 -5.17 -14.53 23.20
N GLU A 138 -5.17 -15.11 24.39
CA GLU A 138 -6.10 -16.19 24.75
C GLU A 138 -7.56 -15.71 24.67
N GLN A 139 -7.86 -14.52 25.19
CA GLN A 139 -9.19 -13.92 25.10
C GLN A 139 -9.61 -13.67 23.65
N TYR A 140 -8.69 -13.15 22.81
CA TYR A 140 -8.92 -12.89 21.39
C TYR A 140 -9.18 -14.15 20.56
N ASP A 141 -8.55 -15.28 20.91
CA ASP A 141 -8.76 -16.56 20.24
C ASP A 141 -10.05 -17.24 20.69
N ALA A 142 -10.48 -17.03 21.94
CA ALA A 142 -11.64 -17.67 22.54
C ALA A 142 -13.00 -17.06 22.14
N ASP A 143 -13.06 -15.74 21.91
CA ASP A 143 -14.32 -15.01 21.70
C ASP A 143 -14.33 -14.21 20.38
N SER A 144 -15.28 -14.54 19.50
CA SER A 144 -15.47 -13.86 18.22
C SER A 144 -16.04 -12.46 18.36
N GLU A 145 -16.91 -12.21 19.34
CA GLU A 145 -17.49 -10.87 19.55
C GLU A 145 -16.42 -9.91 20.06
N PHE A 146 -15.58 -10.37 20.99
CA PHE A 146 -14.42 -9.61 21.46
C PHE A 146 -13.45 -9.28 20.31
N ARG A 147 -13.23 -10.21 19.39
CA ARG A 147 -12.39 -9.98 18.21
C ARG A 147 -12.94 -8.88 17.30
N GLU A 148 -14.24 -8.93 16.99
CA GLU A 148 -14.89 -7.91 16.16
C GLU A 148 -14.88 -6.53 16.85
N GLN A 149 -15.07 -6.50 18.16
CA GLN A 149 -14.94 -5.27 18.95
C GLN A 149 -13.52 -4.69 18.87
N GLN A 150 -12.49 -5.52 19.07
CA GLN A 150 -11.08 -5.09 18.93
C GLN A 150 -10.79 -4.55 17.54
N TRP A 151 -11.40 -5.11 16.49
CA TRP A 151 -11.25 -4.59 15.13
C TRP A 151 -11.92 -3.24 14.95
N ALA A 152 -13.15 -3.07 15.45
CA ALA A 152 -13.89 -1.82 15.32
C ALA A 152 -13.22 -0.67 16.08
N GLU A 153 -12.80 -0.90 17.34
CA GLU A 153 -12.14 0.11 18.18
C GLU A 153 -10.82 0.61 17.57
N ARG A 154 -10.13 -0.26 16.83
CA ARG A 154 -8.85 0.04 16.16
C ARG A 154 -8.99 0.47 14.71
N GLY A 155 -10.22 0.66 14.21
CA GLY A 155 -10.48 1.12 12.84
C GLY A 155 -10.19 0.09 11.74
N MET A 156 -10.21 -1.21 12.04
CA MET A 156 -9.94 -2.30 11.10
C MET A 156 -11.19 -2.85 10.41
N LEU A 157 -12.09 -1.97 10.02
CA LEU A 157 -13.39 -2.33 9.42
C LEU A 157 -13.25 -2.81 7.96
N PRO A 158 -14.17 -3.64 7.45
CA PRO A 158 -14.25 -4.00 6.03
C PRO A 158 -14.36 -2.77 5.12
N LEU A 159 -13.83 -2.88 3.90
CA LEU A 159 -14.06 -1.89 2.85
C LEU A 159 -15.23 -2.34 2.01
N GLU A 160 -16.30 -1.56 1.99
CA GLU A 160 -17.49 -1.85 1.18
C GLU A 160 -17.31 -1.30 -0.24
N ILE A 161 -17.51 -2.16 -1.23
CA ILE A 161 -17.48 -1.79 -2.66
C ILE A 161 -18.87 -2.07 -3.21
N SER A 162 -19.48 -1.06 -3.84
CA SER A 162 -20.79 -1.20 -4.46
C SER A 162 -20.78 -2.26 -5.55
N GLU A 163 -21.93 -2.89 -5.79
CA GLU A 163 -22.08 -3.91 -6.83
C GLU A 163 -21.82 -3.34 -8.23
N GLU A 164 -21.39 -4.21 -9.16
CA GLU A 164 -21.18 -3.83 -10.55
C GLU A 164 -22.51 -3.55 -11.25
N GLU A 165 -22.67 -2.32 -11.73
CA GLU A 165 -23.84 -1.92 -12.52
C GLU A 165 -23.65 -2.26 -14.01
N LEU A 166 -24.31 -3.34 -14.48
CA LEU A 166 -24.27 -3.76 -15.88
C LEU A 166 -25.30 -3.03 -16.77
N ARG A 167 -26.23 -2.29 -16.16
CA ARG A 167 -27.33 -1.60 -16.84
C ARG A 167 -27.59 -0.26 -16.18
N GLU A 168 -28.15 0.65 -16.96
CA GLU A 168 -28.62 1.94 -16.48
C GLU A 168 -29.67 1.77 -15.38
N VAL A 169 -29.49 2.47 -14.26
CA VAL A 169 -30.44 2.50 -13.15
C VAL A 169 -31.69 3.29 -13.57
N GLU A 170 -32.89 2.80 -13.23
CA GLU A 170 -34.13 3.53 -13.50
C GLU A 170 -34.14 4.88 -12.78
N ARG A 171 -34.22 5.97 -13.55
CA ARG A 171 -34.11 7.33 -13.01
C ARG A 171 -35.47 7.94 -12.69
N HIS A 172 -35.64 8.42 -11.47
CA HIS A 172 -36.78 9.26 -11.11
C HIS A 172 -36.69 10.64 -11.81
N TYR A 173 -37.82 11.33 -12.04
CA TYR A 173 -37.83 12.63 -12.72
C TYR A 173 -37.05 13.75 -11.98
N ALA A 174 -36.70 13.52 -10.71
CA ALA A 174 -35.93 14.43 -9.88
C ALA A 174 -34.41 14.13 -9.89
N GLN A 175 -33.96 13.10 -10.61
CA GLN A 175 -32.53 12.74 -10.71
C GLN A 175 -31.84 13.44 -11.90
N GLU A 176 -32.42 14.53 -12.41
CA GLU A 176 -31.75 15.34 -13.41
C GLU A 176 -30.48 15.99 -12.80
N PRO A 177 -29.37 16.04 -13.55
CA PRO A 177 -28.16 16.72 -13.08
C PRO A 177 -28.40 18.21 -12.80
N ALA A 178 -27.56 18.80 -11.95
CA ALA A 178 -27.69 20.20 -11.51
C ALA A 178 -27.38 21.27 -12.60
N TYR A 179 -27.06 20.86 -13.82
CA TYR A 179 -26.75 21.75 -14.95
C TYR A 179 -27.89 21.78 -15.97
N HIS A 180 -27.93 22.81 -16.82
CA HIS A 180 -28.93 22.90 -17.89
C HIS A 180 -28.81 21.75 -18.88
N ALA A 181 -29.95 21.15 -19.26
CA ALA A 181 -29.98 20.05 -20.20
C ALA A 181 -29.20 20.34 -21.49
N PHE A 182 -28.49 19.32 -22.00
CA PHE A 182 -27.77 19.42 -23.27
C PHE A 182 -28.71 19.80 -24.42
N ARG A 183 -28.24 20.67 -25.33
CA ARG A 183 -29.01 21.12 -26.48
C ARG A 183 -29.32 19.94 -27.41
N LYS A 184 -30.61 19.66 -27.60
CA LYS A 184 -31.14 18.76 -28.64
C LYS A 184 -31.28 19.60 -29.92
N LEU A 185 -30.72 19.16 -31.05
CA LEU A 185 -30.81 19.88 -32.33
C LEU A 185 -32.14 19.62 -33.05
#